data_AF-A0A0P7AUX3-F1
#
_entry.id   AF-A0A0P7AUX3-F1
#
_cell.length_a   1.000
_cell.length_b   1.000
_cell.length_c   1.000
_cell.angle_alpha   90.00
_cell.angle_beta   90.00
_cell.angle_gamma   90.00
#
_symmetry.space_group_name_H-M   'P 1'
#
loop_
_entity.id
_entity.type
_entity.pdbx_description
1 polymer ?
#
loop_
_entity_poly.entity_id
_entity_poly.type
_entity_poly.pdbx_seq_one_letter_code
_entity_poly.pdbx_strand_id
1 'polypeptide(L)'
;MKLKPFDFYLKAPLYAEIEVNPENFKDFIYMIQVPTKFNGYNPLYKSATTYITQELYPGKYENGNLDYFLSGGGIYKTSIKCLRYDTVYIFFGKYVPTTEPDEDGDHFNVEKTGTFIKIGQDVQLMEFESWKVKNYRKVLSKEKQKELMRAIGLASHGVGIGSFVYLRRIFEELIEEAHLLAKTKENWNEDEYLSYKMAKKINSLKEYLPDFLVRNKAIYSILSKGIHELSEQLCLTYFDTILLGIERILEAKLESINKQKRDEEAEKKIEELNRKLK
;
A
#
# COMPACT_ATOMS: atom_id res chain seq x y z
N MET A 1 -0.31 -10.22 -14.57
CA MET A 1 -0.67 -10.33 -13.14
C MET A 1 -2.03 -11.04 -13.09
N LYS A 2 -2.15 -12.22 -12.47
CA LYS A 2 -3.47 -12.87 -12.29
C LYS A 2 -4.33 -11.92 -11.45
N LEU A 3 -5.31 -11.28 -12.07
CA LEU A 3 -6.14 -10.31 -11.38
C LEU A 3 -6.79 -11.01 -10.18
N LYS A 4 -6.59 -10.49 -8.97
CA LYS A 4 -7.56 -10.72 -7.92
C LYS A 4 -8.61 -9.63 -8.13
N PRO A 5 -9.86 -9.96 -8.46
CA PRO A 5 -10.95 -9.00 -8.64
C PRO A 5 -11.04 -7.87 -7.60
N PHE A 6 -10.65 -8.16 -6.36
CA PHE A 6 -10.63 -7.18 -5.24
C PHE A 6 -9.61 -6.06 -5.39
N ASP A 7 -8.53 -6.29 -6.14
CA ASP A 7 -7.50 -5.29 -6.36
C ASP A 7 -8.10 -4.07 -7.07
N PHE A 8 -9.17 -4.21 -7.86
CA PHE A 8 -9.92 -3.08 -8.44
C PHE A 8 -10.41 -2.08 -7.39
N TYR A 9 -10.98 -2.56 -6.28
CA TYR A 9 -11.63 -1.71 -5.28
C TYR A 9 -10.60 -1.03 -4.37
N LEU A 10 -9.63 -1.80 -3.86
CA LEU A 10 -8.74 -1.36 -2.79
C LEU A 10 -7.30 -1.04 -3.23
N LYS A 11 -6.89 -1.39 -4.46
CA LYS A 11 -5.50 -1.21 -4.91
C LYS A 11 -5.33 -0.53 -6.26
N ALA A 12 -6.29 -0.67 -7.17
CA ALA A 12 -6.19 -0.12 -8.51
C ALA A 12 -6.35 1.41 -8.44
N PRO A 13 -5.39 2.18 -8.99
CA PRO A 13 -5.54 3.62 -9.12
C PRO A 13 -6.62 4.00 -10.12
N LEU A 14 -6.96 5.30 -10.15
CA LEU A 14 -7.70 5.85 -11.27
C LEU A 14 -6.89 5.68 -12.56
N TYR A 15 -7.60 5.32 -13.62
CA TYR A 15 -7.10 4.98 -14.95
C TYR A 15 -6.22 3.74 -15.03
N ALA A 16 -6.20 2.90 -13.98
CA ALA A 16 -5.62 1.56 -14.10
C ALA A 16 -6.31 0.78 -15.23
N GLU A 17 -5.53 0.28 -16.17
CA GLU A 17 -6.00 -0.60 -17.23
C GLU A 17 -5.82 -2.05 -16.83
N ILE A 18 -6.90 -2.81 -16.98
CA ILE A 18 -6.98 -4.24 -16.70
C ILE A 18 -7.31 -4.92 -18.03
N GLU A 19 -6.35 -5.66 -18.54
CA GLU A 19 -6.55 -6.49 -19.74
C GLU A 19 -7.49 -7.66 -19.39
N VAL A 20 -8.56 -7.79 -20.16
CA VAL A 20 -9.51 -8.90 -20.12
C VAL A 20 -9.19 -9.80 -21.31
N ASN A 21 -9.05 -11.10 -21.04
CA ASN A 21 -8.71 -12.11 -22.03
C ASN A 21 -9.38 -13.45 -21.67
N PRO A 22 -9.38 -14.46 -22.57
CA PRO A 22 -10.05 -15.74 -22.32
C PRO A 22 -9.65 -16.43 -21.00
N GLU A 23 -8.42 -16.23 -20.53
CA GLU A 23 -7.91 -16.86 -19.31
C GLU A 23 -8.54 -16.26 -18.04
N ASN A 24 -8.73 -14.93 -18.01
CA ASN A 24 -9.25 -14.22 -16.84
C ASN A 24 -10.72 -13.78 -16.97
N PHE A 25 -11.35 -14.02 -18.12
CA PHE A 25 -12.71 -13.57 -18.42
C PHE A 25 -13.73 -14.03 -17.37
N LYS A 26 -13.63 -15.28 -16.91
CA LYS A 26 -14.54 -15.79 -15.86
C LYS A 26 -14.41 -15.02 -14.54
N ASP A 27 -13.18 -14.71 -14.14
CA ASP A 27 -12.92 -13.93 -12.92
C ASP A 27 -13.42 -12.49 -13.08
N PHE A 28 -13.29 -11.92 -14.27
CA PHE A 28 -13.85 -10.61 -14.62
C PHE A 28 -15.38 -10.59 -14.54
N ILE A 29 -16.07 -11.58 -15.12
CA ILE A 29 -17.53 -11.70 -15.02
C ILE A 29 -17.98 -11.89 -13.57
N TYR A 30 -17.28 -12.74 -12.82
CA TYR A 30 -17.56 -12.96 -11.40
C TYR A 30 -17.45 -11.64 -10.61
N MET A 31 -16.40 -10.84 -10.86
CA MET A 31 -16.19 -9.53 -10.24
C MET A 31 -17.38 -8.59 -10.43
N ILE A 32 -17.94 -8.54 -11.65
CA ILE A 32 -18.95 -7.54 -12.02
C ILE A 32 -20.39 -8.02 -11.84
N GLN A 33 -20.63 -9.28 -11.45
CA GLN A 33 -21.98 -9.82 -11.26
C GLN A 33 -22.24 -10.46 -9.90
N VAL A 34 -21.20 -10.92 -9.19
CA VAL A 34 -21.38 -11.69 -7.96
C VAL A 34 -21.06 -10.84 -6.72
N PRO A 35 -22.06 -10.57 -5.84
CA PRO A 35 -21.83 -9.94 -4.56
C PRO A 35 -20.83 -10.76 -3.74
N THR A 36 -19.70 -10.14 -3.40
CA THR A 36 -18.58 -10.85 -2.78
C THR A 36 -18.11 -10.11 -1.54
N LYS A 37 -17.83 -10.87 -0.48
CA LYS A 37 -17.26 -10.36 0.76
C LYS A 37 -15.74 -10.39 0.71
N PHE A 38 -15.11 -9.34 1.22
CA PHE A 38 -13.66 -9.26 1.33
C PHE A 38 -13.25 -8.40 2.52
N ASN A 39 -12.07 -8.67 3.07
CA ASN A 39 -11.54 -7.89 4.18
C ASN A 39 -10.83 -6.65 3.65
N GLY A 40 -10.99 -5.55 4.37
CA GLY A 40 -10.34 -4.29 4.07
C GLY A 40 -10.28 -3.42 5.31
N TYR A 41 -9.83 -2.18 5.13
CA TYR A 41 -9.76 -1.22 6.22
C TYR A 41 -10.75 -0.10 6.00
N ASN A 42 -11.50 0.27 7.05
CA ASN A 42 -12.42 1.39 6.97
C ASN A 42 -11.71 2.73 7.21
N PRO A 43 -11.61 3.61 6.20
CA PRO A 43 -10.90 4.87 6.35
C PRO A 43 -11.54 5.84 7.35
N LEU A 44 -12.87 5.85 7.43
CA LEU A 44 -13.65 6.74 8.30
C LEU A 44 -13.51 6.34 9.77
N TYR A 45 -13.80 5.08 10.09
CA TYR A 45 -13.83 4.56 11.47
C TYR A 45 -12.51 4.01 11.97
N LYS A 46 -11.52 3.98 11.09
CA LYS A 46 -10.16 3.61 11.39
C LYS A 46 -9.95 2.20 11.95
N SER A 47 -10.60 1.21 11.35
CA SER A 47 -10.51 -0.17 11.82
C SER A 47 -10.58 -1.19 10.69
N ALA A 48 -9.98 -2.36 10.92
CA ALA A 48 -10.15 -3.51 10.05
C ALA A 48 -11.63 -3.91 10.01
N THR A 49 -12.11 -4.25 8.82
CA THR A 49 -13.52 -4.54 8.57
C THR A 49 -13.68 -5.53 7.42
N THR A 50 -14.92 -5.97 7.21
CA THR A 50 -15.32 -6.74 6.05
C THR A 50 -16.25 -5.87 5.20
N TYR A 51 -15.96 -5.82 3.91
CA TYR A 51 -16.78 -5.21 2.89
C TYR A 51 -17.59 -6.28 2.16
N ILE A 52 -18.72 -5.87 1.60
CA ILE A 52 -19.47 -6.63 0.60
C ILE A 52 -19.66 -5.75 -0.63
N THR A 53 -19.44 -6.29 -1.83
CA THR A 53 -19.80 -5.58 -3.06
C THR A 53 -21.31 -5.55 -3.22
N GLN A 54 -21.83 -4.41 -3.68
CA GLN A 54 -23.24 -4.18 -3.94
C GLN A 54 -23.39 -3.36 -5.24
N GLU A 55 -24.62 -3.23 -5.73
CA GLU A 55 -24.95 -2.37 -6.87
C GLU A 55 -24.12 -2.71 -8.12
N LEU A 56 -24.02 -3.99 -8.46
CA LEU A 56 -23.21 -4.50 -9.56
C LEU A 56 -23.91 -4.26 -10.90
N TYR A 57 -23.73 -3.06 -11.48
CA TYR A 57 -24.45 -2.64 -12.70
C TYR A 57 -23.49 -2.52 -13.90
N PRO A 58 -23.38 -3.55 -14.76
CA PRO A 58 -22.72 -3.43 -16.06
C PRO A 58 -23.64 -2.74 -17.07
N GLY A 59 -23.32 -1.51 -17.50
CA GLY A 59 -24.01 -0.82 -18.60
C GLY A 59 -24.54 0.59 -18.29
N LYS A 60 -25.06 1.27 -19.33
CA LYS A 60 -25.54 2.68 -19.27
C LYS A 60 -26.78 2.93 -18.39
N TYR A 61 -27.46 1.88 -17.92
CA TYR A 61 -28.73 1.96 -17.18
C TYR A 61 -28.75 0.96 -16.02
N GLU A 62 -29.57 1.21 -14.99
CA GLU A 62 -29.74 0.37 -13.78
C GLU A 62 -30.25 -1.08 -14.05
N ASN A 63 -30.33 -1.52 -15.31
CA ASN A 63 -30.64 -2.89 -15.76
C ASN A 63 -29.96 -3.19 -17.11
N GLY A 64 -28.73 -2.71 -17.33
CA GLY A 64 -27.99 -2.97 -18.56
C GLY A 64 -27.83 -4.48 -18.82
N ASN A 65 -28.10 -4.91 -20.05
CA ASN A 65 -27.81 -6.28 -20.47
C ASN A 65 -26.27 -6.48 -20.45
N LEU A 66 -25.80 -7.48 -19.71
CA LEU A 66 -24.39 -7.84 -19.68
C LEU A 66 -23.85 -8.09 -21.09
N ASP A 67 -24.62 -8.71 -21.97
CA ASP A 67 -24.20 -9.01 -23.33
C ASP A 67 -23.92 -7.72 -24.13
N TYR A 68 -24.78 -6.70 -24.00
CA TYR A 68 -24.54 -5.38 -24.61
C TYR A 68 -23.34 -4.66 -24.01
N PHE A 69 -23.12 -4.81 -22.70
CA PHE A 69 -21.93 -4.25 -22.05
C PHE A 69 -20.65 -4.92 -22.56
N LEU A 70 -20.67 -6.25 -22.74
CA LEU A 70 -19.53 -7.02 -23.20
C LEU A 70 -19.27 -6.87 -24.71
N SER A 71 -20.31 -6.61 -25.50
CA SER A 71 -20.19 -6.42 -26.95
C SER A 71 -19.92 -4.97 -27.33
N GLY A 72 -20.65 -4.01 -26.78
CA GLY A 72 -20.54 -2.58 -27.14
C GLY A 72 -19.70 -1.74 -26.19
N GLY A 73 -19.22 -2.33 -25.09
CA GLY A 73 -18.57 -1.60 -24.01
C GLY A 73 -19.55 -0.77 -23.19
N GLY A 74 -19.03 -0.11 -22.16
CA GLY A 74 -19.88 0.74 -21.32
C GLY A 74 -19.24 1.14 -20.00
N ILE A 75 -20.06 1.79 -19.17
CA ILE A 75 -19.71 2.14 -17.80
C ILE A 75 -20.24 1.06 -16.87
N TYR A 76 -19.40 0.64 -15.94
CA TYR A 76 -19.73 -0.22 -14.81
C TYR A 76 -19.78 0.64 -13.55
N LYS A 77 -20.91 0.64 -12.86
CA LYS A 77 -21.05 1.27 -11.54
C LYS A 77 -21.13 0.17 -10.49
N THR A 78 -20.45 0.37 -9.36
CA THR A 78 -20.50 -0.55 -8.21
C THR A 78 -20.26 0.20 -6.91
N SER A 79 -20.67 -0.39 -5.80
CA SER A 79 -20.31 0.10 -4.48
C SER A 79 -19.82 -1.03 -3.56
N ILE A 80 -19.08 -0.66 -2.53
CA ILE A 80 -18.69 -1.58 -1.45
C ILE A 80 -19.27 -1.05 -0.15
N LYS A 81 -19.95 -1.92 0.59
CA LYS A 81 -20.57 -1.62 1.87
C LYS A 81 -19.78 -2.23 3.01
N CYS A 82 -19.41 -1.41 3.99
CA CYS A 82 -18.77 -1.84 5.22
C CYS A 82 -19.81 -2.52 6.13
N LEU A 83 -19.64 -3.82 6.39
CA LEU A 83 -20.60 -4.59 7.19
C LEU A 83 -20.64 -4.16 8.67
N ARG A 84 -19.60 -3.47 9.16
CA ARG A 84 -19.49 -3.08 10.57
C ARG A 84 -20.10 -1.72 10.88
N TYR A 85 -20.02 -0.77 9.95
CA TYR A 85 -20.39 0.63 10.19
C TYR A 85 -21.36 1.20 9.15
N ASP A 86 -21.87 0.36 8.26
CA ASP A 86 -22.85 0.74 7.23
C ASP A 86 -22.37 1.81 6.23
N THR A 87 -21.07 2.08 6.17
CA THR A 87 -20.49 3.04 5.22
C THR A 87 -20.38 2.44 3.83
N VAL A 88 -20.70 3.24 2.82
CA VAL A 88 -20.70 2.83 1.40
C VAL A 88 -19.70 3.70 0.63
N TYR A 89 -18.92 3.06 -0.24
CA TYR A 89 -18.01 3.73 -1.18
C TYR A 89 -18.35 3.30 -2.60
N ILE A 90 -18.36 4.25 -3.54
CA ILE A 90 -18.79 4.08 -4.93
C ILE A 90 -17.58 4.07 -5.86
N PHE A 91 -17.59 3.19 -6.85
CA PHE A 91 -16.56 3.04 -7.87
C PHE A 91 -17.18 2.97 -9.28
N PHE A 92 -16.39 3.40 -10.26
CA PHE A 92 -16.75 3.38 -11.67
C PHE A 92 -15.64 2.72 -12.50
N GLY A 93 -16.03 1.83 -13.39
CA GLY A 93 -15.19 1.23 -14.42
C GLY A 93 -15.70 1.52 -15.82
N LYS A 94 -14.83 1.48 -16.82
CA LYS A 94 -15.18 1.53 -18.24
C LYS A 94 -14.65 0.28 -18.90
N TYR A 95 -15.51 -0.48 -19.56
CA TYR A 95 -15.09 -1.59 -20.38
C TYR A 95 -15.05 -1.19 -21.84
N VAL A 96 -13.96 -1.54 -22.51
CA VAL A 96 -13.72 -1.34 -23.94
C VAL A 96 -13.41 -2.72 -24.54
N PRO A 97 -14.39 -3.38 -25.15
CA PRO A 97 -14.18 -4.68 -25.78
C PRO A 97 -13.30 -4.56 -27.02
N THR A 98 -12.60 -5.63 -27.35
CA THR A 98 -12.08 -5.86 -28.69
C THR A 98 -13.22 -6.47 -29.50
N THR A 99 -13.85 -5.68 -30.37
CA THR A 99 -15.00 -6.13 -31.16
C THR A 99 -14.58 -6.53 -32.55
N GLU A 100 -14.98 -7.72 -32.97
CA GLU A 100 -15.01 -8.09 -34.37
C GLU A 100 -16.45 -8.03 -34.88
N PRO A 101 -16.68 -7.55 -36.11
CA PRO A 101 -17.97 -7.69 -36.75
C PRO A 101 -18.23 -9.17 -37.08
N ASP A 102 -19.43 -9.65 -36.81
CA ASP A 102 -19.90 -10.93 -37.32
C ASP A 102 -20.28 -10.84 -38.81
N GLU A 103 -20.76 -11.95 -39.38
CA GLU A 103 -21.12 -12.03 -40.80
C GLU A 103 -22.25 -11.04 -41.20
N ASP A 104 -23.09 -10.65 -40.25
CA ASP A 104 -24.22 -9.73 -40.45
C ASP A 104 -23.83 -8.25 -40.19
N GLY A 105 -22.59 -7.99 -39.77
CA GLY A 105 -22.07 -6.66 -39.46
C GLY A 105 -22.41 -6.19 -38.04
N ASP A 106 -22.94 -7.07 -37.19
CA ASP A 106 -23.14 -6.82 -35.77
C ASP A 106 -21.83 -7.04 -35.01
N HIS A 107 -21.55 -6.18 -34.03
CA HIS A 107 -20.32 -6.27 -33.25
C HIS A 107 -20.51 -7.18 -32.04
N PHE A 108 -19.87 -8.36 -32.05
CA PHE A 108 -19.83 -9.28 -30.91
C PHE A 108 -18.40 -9.54 -30.45
N ASN A 109 -18.20 -9.54 -29.14
CA ASN A 109 -16.91 -9.86 -28.54
C ASN A 109 -16.76 -11.38 -28.35
N VAL A 110 -16.61 -12.10 -29.46
CA VAL A 110 -16.47 -13.57 -29.48
C VAL A 110 -15.19 -14.02 -28.76
N GLU A 111 -14.12 -13.24 -28.93
CA GLU A 111 -12.82 -13.51 -28.33
C GLU A 111 -12.77 -13.30 -26.82
N LYS A 112 -13.78 -12.62 -26.23
CA LYS A 112 -13.83 -12.31 -24.80
C LYS A 112 -12.62 -11.49 -24.35
N THR A 113 -12.15 -10.60 -25.22
CA THR A 113 -10.98 -9.75 -25.03
C THR A 113 -11.39 -8.28 -24.87
N GLY A 114 -10.61 -7.50 -24.15
CA GLY A 114 -10.85 -6.05 -24.03
C GLY A 114 -10.08 -5.43 -22.88
N THR A 115 -10.32 -4.14 -22.64
CA THR A 115 -9.67 -3.39 -21.57
C THR A 115 -10.71 -2.84 -20.61
N PHE A 116 -10.54 -3.14 -19.33
CA PHE A 116 -11.34 -2.57 -18.25
C PHE A 116 -10.54 -1.49 -17.51
N ILE A 117 -11.10 -0.30 -17.42
CA ILE A 117 -10.39 0.90 -16.94
C ILE A 117 -11.11 1.42 -15.71
N LYS A 118 -10.41 1.65 -14.60
CA LYS A 118 -11.02 2.32 -13.44
C LYS A 118 -11.17 3.82 -13.71
N ILE A 119 -12.39 4.32 -13.87
CA ILE A 119 -12.63 5.72 -14.30
C ILE A 119 -13.16 6.62 -13.18
N GLY A 120 -13.48 6.09 -12.00
CA GLY A 120 -13.95 6.91 -10.88
C GLY A 120 -14.02 6.18 -9.54
N GLN A 121 -13.94 6.95 -8.46
CA GLN A 121 -14.19 6.51 -7.08
C GLN A 121 -14.53 7.73 -6.21
N ASP A 122 -15.38 7.57 -5.20
CA ASP A 122 -15.76 8.64 -4.25
C ASP A 122 -14.89 8.71 -2.99
N VAL A 123 -13.90 7.83 -2.91
CA VAL A 123 -12.94 7.73 -1.81
C VAL A 123 -11.53 7.62 -2.38
N GLN A 124 -10.57 8.30 -1.79
CA GLN A 124 -9.19 8.19 -2.23
C GLN A 124 -8.62 6.83 -1.86
N LEU A 125 -7.93 6.17 -2.79
CA LEU A 125 -7.28 4.87 -2.56
C LEU A 125 -6.39 4.88 -1.30
N MET A 126 -5.66 5.99 -1.10
CA MET A 126 -4.80 6.22 0.05
C MET A 126 -5.54 6.19 1.39
N GLU A 127 -6.84 6.50 1.42
CA GLU A 127 -7.60 6.46 2.65
C GLU A 127 -7.73 5.04 3.20
N PHE A 128 -7.90 4.03 2.33
CA PHE A 128 -7.91 2.62 2.72
C PHE A 128 -6.57 2.16 3.32
N GLU A 129 -5.46 2.79 2.96
CA GLU A 129 -4.12 2.49 3.49
C GLU A 129 -3.67 3.44 4.63
N SER A 130 -4.42 4.53 4.86
CA SER A 130 -4.05 5.65 5.76
C SER A 130 -3.81 5.25 7.22
N TRP A 131 -4.24 4.05 7.60
CA TRP A 131 -4.13 3.52 8.95
C TRP A 131 -2.78 2.98 9.30
N LYS A 132 -2.12 2.37 8.31
CA LYS A 132 -0.77 1.88 8.46
C LYS A 132 0.13 3.05 8.85
N VAL A 133 -0.04 4.20 8.19
CA VAL A 133 0.66 5.45 8.52
C VAL A 133 0.29 6.00 9.91
N LYS A 134 -0.98 5.88 10.34
CA LYS A 134 -1.40 6.32 11.69
C LYS A 134 -0.70 5.54 12.81
N ASN A 135 -0.40 4.26 12.61
CA ASN A 135 0.31 3.44 13.59
C ASN A 135 1.74 3.91 13.81
N TYR A 136 2.37 4.48 12.79
CA TYR A 136 3.77 4.92 12.85
C TYR A 136 3.95 6.36 13.37
N ARG A 137 2.89 7.02 13.83
CA ARG A 137 2.96 8.38 14.40
C ARG A 137 3.95 8.55 15.55
N LYS A 138 4.20 7.47 16.31
CA LYS A 138 5.12 7.46 17.45
C LYS A 138 6.58 7.25 17.03
N VAL A 139 6.83 6.79 15.80
CA VAL A 139 8.17 6.39 15.31
C VAL A 139 8.63 7.14 14.07
N LEU A 140 7.74 7.92 13.44
CA LEU A 140 8.02 8.79 12.31
C LEU A 140 7.59 10.23 12.59
N SER A 141 8.42 11.17 12.17
CA SER A 141 8.06 12.59 12.16
C SER A 141 6.84 12.86 11.28
N LYS A 142 6.15 14.00 11.51
CA LYS A 142 4.99 14.40 10.69
C LYS A 142 5.33 14.53 9.21
N GLU A 143 6.55 14.97 8.90
CA GLU A 143 7.02 15.07 7.53
C GLU A 143 7.21 13.69 6.90
N LYS A 144 7.86 12.76 7.59
CA LYS A 144 8.05 11.39 7.07
C LYS A 144 6.76 10.60 6.94
N GLN A 145 5.76 10.88 7.77
CA GLN A 145 4.41 10.36 7.55
C GLN A 145 3.80 10.84 6.22
N LYS A 146 3.99 12.12 5.88
CA LYS A 146 3.55 12.65 4.57
C LYS A 146 4.37 12.06 3.43
N GLU A 147 5.68 11.86 3.60
CA GLU A 147 6.52 11.18 2.62
C GLU A 147 6.06 9.73 2.38
N LEU A 148 5.69 9.00 3.44
CA LEU A 148 5.18 7.63 3.32
C LEU A 148 3.85 7.61 2.54
N MET A 149 2.95 8.53 2.87
CA MET A 149 1.70 8.71 2.12
C MET A 149 1.95 9.07 0.65
N ARG A 150 2.91 9.97 0.38
CA ARG A 150 3.30 10.34 -0.99
C ARG A 150 3.88 9.15 -1.76
N ALA A 151 4.70 8.32 -1.11
CA ALA A 151 5.25 7.11 -1.74
C ALA A 151 4.13 6.18 -2.22
N ILE A 152 3.18 5.87 -1.34
CA ILE A 152 1.99 5.05 -1.64
C ILE A 152 1.15 5.70 -2.74
N GLY A 153 0.90 7.01 -2.63
CA GLY A 153 0.16 7.78 -3.63
C GLY A 153 0.82 7.73 -5.00
N LEU A 154 2.13 7.92 -5.09
CA LEU A 154 2.86 7.88 -6.36
C LEU A 154 2.86 6.48 -6.98
N ALA A 155 3.12 5.45 -6.19
CA ALA A 155 3.11 4.07 -6.68
C ALA A 155 1.72 3.70 -7.21
N SER A 156 0.65 4.05 -6.49
CA SER A 156 -0.70 3.85 -7.01
C SER A 156 -0.88 4.57 -8.35
N HIS A 157 -0.47 5.81 -8.53
CA HIS A 157 -0.61 6.52 -9.81
C HIS A 157 0.42 6.12 -10.87
N GLY A 158 1.09 4.97 -10.73
CA GLY A 158 2.03 4.47 -11.73
C GLY A 158 3.39 5.18 -11.74
N VAL A 159 3.73 5.92 -10.69
CA VAL A 159 5.02 6.61 -10.54
C VAL A 159 5.89 5.84 -9.52
N GLY A 160 6.57 4.81 -10.01
CA GLY A 160 7.46 3.93 -9.26
C GLY A 160 8.76 4.59 -8.77
N ILE A 161 9.53 5.25 -9.62
CA ILE A 161 10.81 5.87 -9.23
C ILE A 161 10.55 6.95 -8.17
N GLY A 162 9.55 7.80 -8.39
CA GLY A 162 9.13 8.81 -7.43
C GLY A 162 8.73 8.22 -6.07
N SER A 163 8.04 7.07 -6.07
CA SER A 163 7.68 6.38 -4.82
C SER A 163 8.93 5.91 -4.04
N PHE A 164 9.95 5.41 -4.73
CA PHE A 164 11.22 4.99 -4.12
C PHE A 164 12.06 6.12 -3.56
N VAL A 165 12.00 7.32 -4.15
CA VAL A 165 12.64 8.51 -3.58
C VAL A 165 12.13 8.77 -2.16
N TYR A 166 10.81 8.71 -1.95
CA TYR A 166 10.24 8.93 -0.62
C TYR A 166 10.54 7.79 0.36
N LEU A 167 10.48 6.52 -0.08
CA LEU A 167 10.85 5.39 0.79
C LEU A 167 12.33 5.43 1.21
N ARG A 168 13.22 5.87 0.30
CA ARG A 168 14.64 6.09 0.62
C ARG A 168 14.83 7.16 1.68
N ARG A 169 14.16 8.31 1.55
CA ARG A 169 14.24 9.41 2.52
C ARG A 169 13.73 9.01 3.91
N ILE A 170 12.73 8.13 3.98
CA ILE A 170 12.26 7.57 5.24
C ILE A 170 13.32 6.65 5.84
N PHE A 171 13.91 5.77 5.01
CA PHE A 171 14.98 4.90 5.47
C PHE A 171 16.17 5.69 6.00
N GLU A 172 16.63 6.71 5.27
CA GLU A 172 17.75 7.57 5.64
C GLU A 172 17.48 8.34 6.95
N GLU A 173 16.26 8.82 7.17
CA GLU A 173 15.87 9.45 8.45
C GLU A 173 16.05 8.49 9.62
N LEU A 174 15.66 7.22 9.48
CA LEU A 174 15.80 6.23 10.55
C LEU A 174 17.28 5.99 10.91
N ILE A 175 18.17 6.06 9.92
CA ILE A 175 19.62 5.98 10.14
C ILE A 175 20.11 7.25 10.83
N GLU A 176 19.64 8.42 10.40
CA GLU A 176 20.06 9.70 10.98
C GLU A 176 19.58 9.85 12.43
N GLU A 177 18.36 9.42 12.75
CA GLU A 177 17.90 9.39 14.14
C GLU A 177 18.79 8.50 15.02
N ALA A 178 19.18 7.32 14.53
CA ALA A 178 20.11 6.44 15.24
C ALA A 178 21.52 7.04 15.35
N HIS A 179 21.98 7.76 14.32
CA HIS A 179 23.22 8.50 14.32
C HIS A 179 23.24 9.57 15.41
N LEU A 180 22.18 10.39 15.50
CA LEU A 180 22.05 11.43 16.52
C LEU A 180 22.08 10.86 17.95
N LEU A 181 21.48 9.68 18.16
CA LEU A 181 21.58 8.97 19.43
C LEU A 181 23.01 8.47 19.72
N ALA A 182 23.67 7.87 18.73
CA ALA A 182 25.04 7.36 18.89
C ALA A 182 26.06 8.47 19.15
N LYS A 183 25.87 9.65 18.55
CA LYS A 183 26.73 10.83 18.69
C LYS A 183 26.83 11.36 20.13
N THR A 184 25.87 10.99 20.99
CA THR A 184 25.90 11.36 22.42
C THR A 184 26.88 10.54 23.26
N LYS A 185 27.49 9.47 22.72
CA LYS A 185 28.49 8.67 23.43
C LYS A 185 29.86 9.37 23.43
N GLU A 186 30.59 9.27 24.54
CA GLU A 186 31.91 9.89 24.73
C GLU A 186 32.98 9.46 23.71
N ASN A 187 32.87 8.27 23.13
CA ASN A 187 33.84 7.71 22.16
C ASN A 187 33.37 7.77 20.69
N TRP A 188 32.45 8.68 20.35
CA TRP A 188 31.97 8.80 18.98
C TRP A 188 32.95 9.56 18.08
N ASN A 189 33.33 8.97 16.94
CA ASN A 189 34.15 9.61 15.92
C ASN A 189 33.29 9.98 14.70
N GLU A 190 32.94 11.26 14.60
CA GLU A 190 32.08 11.79 13.53
C GLU A 190 32.73 11.67 12.15
N ASP A 191 33.99 12.07 12.02
CA ASP A 191 34.71 12.09 10.74
C ASP A 191 34.82 10.68 10.15
N GLU A 192 35.11 9.70 11.03
CA GLU A 192 35.16 8.31 10.64
C GLU A 192 33.77 7.83 10.16
N TYR A 193 32.71 8.12 10.91
CA TYR A 193 31.34 7.73 10.54
C TYR A 193 30.89 8.35 9.20
N LEU A 194 31.18 9.63 8.96
CA LEU A 194 30.79 10.32 7.73
C LEU A 194 31.44 9.69 6.48
N SER A 195 32.65 9.14 6.62
CA SER A 195 33.35 8.42 5.54
C SER A 195 32.72 7.07 5.16
N TYR A 196 31.85 6.51 6.01
CA TYR A 196 31.31 5.18 5.82
C TYR A 196 30.25 5.11 4.72
N LYS A 197 30.29 4.03 3.93
CA LYS A 197 29.16 3.64 3.09
C LYS A 197 27.99 3.19 3.96
N MET A 198 26.77 3.28 3.42
CA MET A 198 25.53 3.01 4.17
C MET A 198 25.52 1.67 4.92
N ALA A 199 26.00 0.58 4.29
CA ALA A 199 26.06 -0.72 4.95
C ALA A 199 26.96 -0.74 6.19
N LYS A 200 28.06 0.04 6.18
CA LYS A 200 28.97 0.19 7.33
C LYS A 200 28.37 1.12 8.38
N LYS A 201 27.68 2.19 7.97
CA LYS A 201 26.89 3.06 8.88
C LYS A 201 25.84 2.28 9.66
N ILE A 202 25.07 1.43 8.99
CA ILE A 202 24.05 0.58 9.65
C ILE A 202 24.71 -0.36 10.68
N ASN A 203 25.84 -0.98 10.33
CA ASN A 203 26.55 -1.88 11.22
C ASN A 203 27.11 -1.16 12.46
N SER A 204 27.64 0.06 12.31
CA SER A 204 28.14 0.86 13.45
C SER A 204 27.01 1.34 14.37
N LEU A 205 25.79 1.46 13.83
CA LEU A 205 24.60 1.91 14.55
C LEU A 205 23.70 0.76 15.04
N LYS A 206 24.16 -0.49 14.98
CA LYS A 206 23.33 -1.68 15.27
C LYS A 206 22.64 -1.68 16.63
N GLU A 207 23.22 -1.02 17.64
CA GLU A 207 22.64 -0.92 19.00
C GLU A 207 21.46 0.06 19.07
N TYR A 208 21.32 0.94 18.09
CA TYR A 208 20.30 2.00 18.04
C TYR A 208 19.25 1.74 16.95
N LEU A 209 19.43 0.69 16.15
CA LEU A 209 18.57 0.35 15.04
C LEU A 209 17.82 -0.95 15.34
N PRO A 210 16.58 -1.11 14.83
CA PRO A 210 15.88 -2.37 14.94
C PRO A 210 16.64 -3.51 14.25
N ASP A 211 16.70 -4.69 14.87
CA ASP A 211 17.39 -5.87 14.33
C ASP A 211 16.95 -6.23 12.90
N PHE A 212 15.68 -6.01 12.59
CA PHE A 212 15.15 -6.24 11.25
C PHE A 212 15.84 -5.35 10.20
N LEU A 213 16.08 -4.08 10.51
CA LEU A 213 16.79 -3.17 9.60
C LEU A 213 18.24 -3.62 9.41
N VAL A 214 18.94 -3.94 10.50
CA VAL A 214 20.36 -4.33 10.46
C VAL A 214 20.55 -5.58 9.59
N ARG A 215 19.68 -6.59 9.76
CA ARG A 215 19.69 -7.82 8.94
C ARG A 215 19.33 -7.56 7.48
N ASN A 216 18.41 -6.61 7.22
CA ASN A 216 17.88 -6.32 5.90
C ASN A 216 18.42 -5.00 5.31
N LYS A 217 19.69 -4.66 5.59
CA LYS A 217 20.35 -3.46 5.03
C LYS A 217 20.37 -3.40 3.50
N ALA A 218 20.12 -4.52 2.82
CA ALA A 218 19.91 -4.60 1.38
C ALA A 218 18.74 -3.73 0.89
N ILE A 219 17.74 -3.45 1.73
CA ILE A 219 16.60 -2.56 1.41
C ILE A 219 17.12 -1.21 0.89
N TYR A 220 18.14 -0.62 1.55
CA TYR A 220 18.75 0.62 1.07
C TYR A 220 19.40 0.47 -0.30
N SER A 221 20.11 -0.63 -0.54
CA SER A 221 20.72 -0.88 -1.85
C SER A 221 19.66 -0.97 -2.95
N ILE A 222 18.51 -1.59 -2.68
CA ILE A 222 17.42 -1.70 -3.64
C ILE A 222 16.79 -0.33 -3.89
N LEU A 223 16.51 0.43 -2.84
CA LEU A 223 16.00 1.81 -2.94
C LEU A 223 16.94 2.72 -3.73
N SER A 224 18.25 2.61 -3.48
CA SER A 224 19.27 3.36 -4.21
C SER A 224 19.30 2.97 -5.69
N LYS A 225 19.32 1.67 -6.02
CA LYS A 225 19.27 1.21 -7.41
C LYS A 225 17.97 1.60 -8.10
N GLY A 226 16.87 1.59 -7.37
CA GLY A 226 15.56 2.01 -7.85
C GLY A 226 15.53 3.43 -8.42
N ILE A 227 16.36 4.32 -7.90
CA ILE A 227 16.43 5.73 -8.34
C ILE A 227 17.42 5.92 -9.50
N HIS A 228 18.48 5.11 -9.56
CA HIS A 228 19.59 5.33 -10.49
C HIS A 228 19.62 4.36 -11.69
N GLU A 229 19.03 3.17 -11.56
CA GLU A 229 19.25 2.04 -12.48
C GLU A 229 17.94 1.37 -12.95
N LEU A 230 16.87 1.38 -12.15
CA LEU A 230 15.63 0.66 -12.49
C LEU A 230 14.65 1.52 -13.29
N SER A 231 13.82 0.86 -14.09
CA SER A 231 12.70 1.49 -14.80
C SER A 231 11.50 1.72 -13.87
N GLU A 232 10.60 2.64 -14.27
CA GLU A 232 9.32 2.90 -13.59
C GLU A 232 8.54 1.61 -13.30
N GLN A 233 8.41 0.74 -14.31
CA GLN A 233 7.64 -0.50 -14.19
C GLN A 233 8.27 -1.50 -13.20
N LEU A 234 9.60 -1.59 -13.15
CA LEU A 234 10.29 -2.44 -12.18
C LEU A 234 10.12 -1.88 -10.75
N CYS A 235 10.22 -0.57 -10.58
CA CYS A 235 9.99 0.07 -9.29
C CYS A 235 8.56 -0.17 -8.78
N LEU A 236 7.54 -0.07 -9.64
CA LEU A 236 6.16 -0.42 -9.30
C LEU A 236 6.02 -1.89 -8.91
N THR A 237 6.65 -2.80 -9.66
CA THR A 237 6.61 -4.24 -9.38
C THR A 237 7.20 -4.57 -8.01
N TYR A 238 8.27 -3.87 -7.61
CA TYR A 238 8.93 -4.08 -6.32
C TYR A 238 8.36 -3.24 -5.17
N PHE A 239 7.48 -2.28 -5.46
CA PHE A 239 7.01 -1.30 -4.49
C PHE A 239 6.43 -1.96 -3.23
N ASP A 240 5.47 -2.88 -3.38
CA ASP A 240 4.82 -3.54 -2.24
C ASP A 240 5.81 -4.30 -1.36
N THR A 241 6.83 -4.92 -1.97
CA THR A 241 7.86 -5.65 -1.23
C THR A 241 8.74 -4.70 -0.41
N ILE A 242 9.13 -3.57 -1.00
CA ILE A 242 9.96 -2.57 -0.32
C ILE A 242 9.17 -1.82 0.74
N LEU A 243 7.91 -1.46 0.45
CA LEU A 243 6.99 -0.87 1.42
C LEU A 243 6.83 -1.79 2.63
N LEU A 244 6.58 -3.09 2.43
CA LEU A 244 6.51 -4.06 3.52
C LEU A 244 7.81 -4.09 4.33
N GLY A 245 8.97 -4.03 3.67
CA GLY A 245 10.26 -3.94 4.35
C GLY A 245 10.36 -2.71 5.27
N ILE A 246 9.95 -1.53 4.78
CA ILE A 246 9.90 -0.30 5.57
C ILE A 246 8.89 -0.44 6.73
N GLU A 247 7.68 -0.96 6.47
CA GLU A 247 6.66 -1.20 7.50
C GLU A 247 7.21 -2.08 8.63
N ARG A 248 7.88 -3.19 8.30
CA ARG A 248 8.50 -4.08 9.30
C ARG A 248 9.59 -3.41 10.13
N ILE A 249 10.35 -2.48 9.54
CA ILE A 249 11.33 -1.66 10.29
C ILE A 249 10.62 -0.75 11.29
N LEU A 250 9.57 -0.05 10.85
CA LEU A 250 8.81 0.88 11.69
C LEU A 250 8.08 0.14 12.83
N GLU A 251 7.55 -1.04 12.56
CA GLU A 251 6.95 -1.92 13.56
C GLU A 251 7.96 -2.36 14.62
N ALA A 252 9.12 -2.86 14.20
CA ALA A 252 10.17 -3.28 15.13
C ALA A 252 10.65 -2.12 16.02
N LYS A 253 10.78 -0.90 15.45
CA LYS A 253 11.09 0.30 16.22
C LYS A 253 9.99 0.64 17.24
N LEU A 254 8.73 0.56 16.82
CA LEU A 254 7.58 0.85 17.69
C LEU A 254 7.48 -0.17 18.85
N GLU A 255 7.72 -1.45 18.56
CA GLU A 255 7.78 -2.52 19.55
C GLU A 255 8.88 -2.27 20.58
N SER A 256 10.08 -1.85 20.14
CA SER A 256 11.18 -1.50 21.04
C SER A 256 10.81 -0.37 22.00
N ILE A 257 10.22 0.72 21.49
CA ILE A 257 9.77 1.85 22.33
C ILE A 257 8.68 1.40 23.32
N ASN A 258 7.70 0.62 22.86
CA ASN A 258 6.62 0.15 23.73
C ASN A 258 7.13 -0.85 24.77
N LYS A 259 8.14 -1.67 24.45
CA LYS A 259 8.79 -2.54 25.41
C LYS A 259 9.51 -1.71 26.49
N GLN A 260 10.36 -0.78 26.10
CA GLN A 260 11.08 0.08 27.05
C GLN A 260 10.12 0.81 28.00
N LYS A 261 9.02 1.39 27.49
CA LYS A 261 8.03 2.06 28.34
C LYS A 261 7.35 1.12 29.35
N ARG A 262 7.07 -0.12 28.95
CA ARG A 262 6.47 -1.12 29.86
C ARG A 262 7.47 -1.53 30.93
N ASP A 263 8.73 -1.71 30.56
CA ASP A 263 9.80 -2.07 31.49
C ASP A 263 10.01 -0.93 32.52
N GLU A 264 10.11 0.32 32.06
CA GLU A 264 10.20 1.52 32.93
C GLU A 264 8.98 1.69 33.86
N GLU A 265 7.76 1.40 33.38
CA GLU A 265 6.56 1.46 34.21
C GLU A 265 6.54 0.35 35.27
N ALA A 266 6.98 -0.86 34.91
CA ALA A 266 7.08 -1.99 35.83
C ALA A 266 8.11 -1.71 36.93
N GLU A 267 9.29 -1.20 36.57
CA GLU A 267 10.35 -0.83 37.51
C GLU A 267 9.87 0.22 38.52
N LYS A 268 9.20 1.28 38.06
CA LYS A 268 8.61 2.30 38.94
C LYS A 268 7.61 1.72 39.94
N LYS A 269 6.72 0.83 39.48
CA LYS A 269 5.73 0.18 40.37
C LYS A 269 6.39 -0.72 41.40
N ILE A 270 7.44 -1.45 41.02
CA ILE A 270 8.22 -2.30 41.93
C ILE A 270 8.94 -1.44 42.97
N GLU A 271 9.55 -0.33 42.56
CA GLU A 271 10.19 0.62 43.49
C GLU A 271 9.20 1.24 44.47
N GLU A 272 8.03 1.66 44.00
CA GLU A 272 6.96 2.19 44.87
C GLU A 272 6.48 1.15 45.88
N LEU A 273 6.32 -0.11 45.45
CA LEU A 273 5.95 -1.20 46.34
C LEU A 273 7.02 -1.45 47.40
N ASN A 274 8.30 -1.48 47.00
CA ASN A 274 9.42 -1.64 47.92
C ASN A 274 9.53 -0.49 48.94
N ARG A 275 9.14 0.74 48.57
CA ARG A 275 9.07 1.88 49.50
C ARG A 275 7.93 1.76 50.50
N LYS A 276 6.79 1.15 50.12
CA LYS A 276 5.64 0.94 51.01
C LYS A 276 5.80 -0.26 51.96
N LEU A 277 6.66 -1.21 51.61
CA LEU A 277 6.96 -2.40 52.42
C LEU A 277 8.13 -2.19 53.40
N LYS A 278 8.77 -1.02 53.37
CA LYS A 278 9.71 -0.54 54.40
C LYS A 278 8.97 0.32 55.41
#